data_AF-A0A5V0BWM4-F1
#
_entry.id   AF-A0A5V0BWM4-F1
#
_cell.length_a   1.000
_cell.length_b   1.000
_cell.length_c   1.000
_cell.angle_alpha   90.00
_cell.angle_beta   90.00
_cell.angle_gamma   90.00
#
_symmetry.space_group_name_H-M   'P 1'
#
loop_
_entity.id
_entity.type
_entity.pdbx_description
1 polymer ?
#
loop_
_entity_poly.entity_id
_entity_poly.type
_entity_poly.pdbx_seq_one_letter_code
_entity_poly.pdbx_strand_id
1 'polypeptide(L)'
;MADKQRAERIKKAILEHSTYEELAEKTGISVSTLVRIASGKTEPKFSDIIQIAKITGADLNTLAYGYALDVKEEATERKLITSADGYTDEETTNAHNFIVWNIRTLEKQDILALARQVSALSSYTYSTKMFMKKALSGEE
;
A
#
# COMPACT_ATOMS: atom_id res chain seq x y z
N MET A 1 -22.08 -10.74 0.28
CA MET A 1 -21.90 -10.59 -1.19
C MET A 1 -20.53 -10.00 -1.43
N ALA A 2 -19.83 -10.42 -2.48
CA ALA A 2 -18.48 -9.91 -2.76
C ALA A 2 -18.54 -8.44 -3.21
N ASP A 3 -17.41 -7.74 -3.07
CA ASP A 3 -17.25 -6.37 -3.54
C ASP A 3 -17.42 -6.30 -5.07
N LYS A 4 -18.46 -5.60 -5.52
CA LYS A 4 -18.79 -5.48 -6.95
C LYS A 4 -17.76 -4.69 -7.73
N GLN A 5 -17.11 -3.71 -7.12
CA GLN A 5 -16.09 -2.91 -7.81
C GLN A 5 -14.82 -3.72 -8.00
N ARG A 6 -14.39 -4.48 -6.98
CA ARG A 6 -13.27 -5.42 -7.10
C ARG A 6 -13.55 -6.48 -8.16
N ALA A 7 -14.75 -7.05 -8.18
CA ALA A 7 -15.16 -8.02 -9.19
C ALA A 7 -15.02 -7.46 -10.62
N GLU A 8 -15.47 -6.22 -10.85
CA GLU A 8 -15.35 -5.58 -12.18
C GLU A 8 -13.90 -5.27 -12.55
N ARG A 9 -13.06 -4.82 -11.61
CA ARG A 9 -11.62 -4.62 -11.84
C ARG A 9 -10.93 -5.92 -12.24
N ILE A 10 -11.20 -7.01 -11.52
CA ILE A 10 -10.65 -8.33 -11.83
C ILE A 10 -11.15 -8.80 -13.19
N LYS A 11 -12.45 -8.72 -13.46
CA LYS A 11 -13.03 -9.06 -14.77
C LYS A 11 -12.35 -8.33 -15.92
N LYS A 12 -12.16 -7.02 -15.78
CA LYS A 12 -11.50 -6.19 -16.79
C LYS A 12 -10.05 -6.66 -17.02
N ALA A 13 -9.28 -6.84 -15.94
CA ALA A 13 -7.90 -7.30 -16.03
C ALA A 13 -7.76 -8.68 -16.70
N ILE A 14 -8.72 -9.58 -16.49
CA ILE A 14 -8.76 -10.88 -17.16
C ILE A 14 -9.01 -10.67 -18.66
N LEU A 15 -10.12 -10.01 -19.01
CA LEU A 15 -10.58 -9.90 -20.40
C LEU A 15 -9.70 -9.02 -21.30
N GLU A 16 -8.95 -8.07 -20.72
CA GLU A 16 -7.95 -7.28 -21.46
C GLU A 16 -6.69 -8.09 -21.78
N HIS A 17 -6.39 -9.12 -20.99
CA HIS A 17 -5.22 -9.96 -21.18
C HIS A 17 -5.52 -11.24 -21.96
N SER A 18 -6.60 -11.96 -21.64
CA SER A 18 -6.93 -13.28 -22.20
C SER A 18 -8.37 -13.71 -21.92
N THR A 19 -8.70 -14.95 -22.27
CA THR A 19 -9.96 -15.60 -21.87
C THR A 19 -9.89 -16.17 -20.44
N TYR A 20 -11.04 -16.56 -19.87
CA TYR A 20 -11.08 -17.23 -18.56
C TYR A 20 -10.44 -18.61 -18.62
N GLU A 21 -10.58 -19.31 -19.75
CA GLU A 21 -10.03 -20.63 -20.01
C GLU A 21 -8.50 -20.59 -20.03
N GLU A 22 -7.92 -19.66 -20.79
CA GLU A 22 -6.46 -19.49 -20.85
C GLU A 22 -5.87 -19.03 -19.51
N LEU A 23 -6.59 -18.18 -18.78
CA LEU A 23 -6.13 -17.74 -17.47
C LEU A 23 -6.21 -18.88 -16.45
N ALA A 24 -7.26 -19.70 -16.51
CA ALA A 24 -7.41 -20.88 -15.65
C ALA A 24 -6.25 -21.86 -15.82
N GLU A 25 -5.84 -22.12 -17.06
CA GLU A 25 -4.70 -22.97 -17.38
C GLU A 25 -3.40 -22.43 -16.77
N LYS A 26 -3.15 -21.12 -16.88
CA LYS A 26 -1.92 -20.48 -16.39
C LYS A 26 -1.87 -20.31 -14.87
N THR A 27 -3.02 -20.07 -14.24
CA THR A 27 -3.11 -19.77 -12.81
C THR A 27 -3.39 -20.99 -11.94
N GLY A 28 -3.92 -22.07 -12.53
CA GLY A 28 -4.45 -23.22 -11.80
C GLY A 28 -5.79 -22.95 -11.10
N ILE A 29 -6.40 -21.78 -11.32
CA ILE A 29 -7.73 -21.44 -10.80
C ILE A 29 -8.78 -21.99 -11.76
N SER A 30 -9.83 -22.65 -11.25
CA SER A 30 -10.88 -23.15 -12.13
C SER A 30 -11.62 -22.03 -12.87
N VAL A 31 -12.03 -22.27 -14.11
CA VAL A 31 -12.83 -21.33 -14.91
C VAL A 31 -14.09 -20.90 -14.15
N SER A 32 -14.78 -21.83 -13.49
CA SER A 32 -15.97 -21.53 -12.69
C SER A 32 -15.67 -20.56 -11.54
N THR A 33 -14.53 -20.74 -10.87
CA THR A 33 -14.08 -19.83 -9.81
C THR A 33 -13.82 -18.44 -10.37
N LEU A 34 -13.10 -18.32 -11.49
CA LEU A 34 -12.83 -17.03 -12.14
C LEU A 34 -14.12 -16.31 -12.53
N VAL A 35 -15.08 -17.02 -13.13
CA VAL A 35 -16.40 -16.46 -13.50
C VAL A 35 -17.18 -16.01 -12.26
N ARG A 36 -17.15 -16.76 -11.17
CA ARG A 36 -17.80 -16.38 -9.90
C ARG A 36 -17.16 -15.16 -9.26
N ILE A 37 -15.85 -15.02 -9.35
CA ILE A 37 -15.11 -13.83 -8.89
C ILE A 37 -15.48 -12.63 -9.76
N ALA A 38 -15.36 -12.75 -11.08
CA ALA A 38 -15.64 -11.68 -12.05
C ALA A 38 -17.11 -11.21 -12.04
N SER A 39 -18.04 -12.06 -11.61
CA SER A 39 -19.46 -11.71 -11.44
C SER A 39 -19.82 -11.23 -10.04
N GLY A 40 -18.86 -11.13 -9.12
CA GLY A 40 -19.10 -10.70 -7.73
C GLY A 40 -19.92 -11.70 -6.90
N LYS A 41 -20.06 -12.94 -7.39
CA LYS A 41 -20.73 -14.02 -6.67
C LYS A 41 -19.87 -14.60 -5.55
N THR A 42 -18.55 -14.47 -5.64
CA THR A 42 -17.62 -15.01 -4.64
C THR A 42 -16.43 -14.08 -4.47
N GLU A 43 -16.04 -13.92 -3.22
CA GLU A 43 -14.87 -13.13 -2.85
C GLU A 43 -13.60 -13.94 -3.19
N PRO A 44 -12.68 -13.42 -4.02
CA PRO A 44 -11.42 -14.10 -4.32
C PRO A 44 -10.57 -14.28 -3.06
N LYS A 45 -9.85 -15.40 -2.97
CA LYS A 45 -8.77 -15.50 -1.99
C LYS A 45 -7.64 -14.56 -2.40
N PHE A 46 -6.88 -14.06 -1.43
CA PHE A 46 -5.73 -13.21 -1.76
C PHE A 46 -4.70 -13.93 -2.65
N SER A 47 -4.53 -15.25 -2.46
CA SER A 47 -3.73 -16.09 -3.36
C SER A 47 -4.19 -16.03 -4.81
N ASP A 48 -5.50 -15.98 -5.05
CA ASP A 48 -6.07 -15.94 -6.40
C ASP A 48 -5.78 -14.58 -7.04
N ILE A 49 -5.88 -13.48 -6.26
CA ILE A 49 -5.54 -12.13 -6.73
C ILE A 49 -4.06 -12.05 -7.11
N ILE A 50 -3.16 -12.64 -6.31
CA ILE A 50 -1.72 -12.69 -6.63
C ILE A 50 -1.48 -13.41 -7.96
N GLN A 51 -2.09 -14.58 -8.17
CA GLN A 51 -1.90 -15.33 -9.42
C GLN A 51 -2.46 -14.58 -10.62
N ILE A 52 -3.64 -13.98 -10.48
CA ILE A 52 -4.24 -13.16 -11.54
C ILE A 52 -3.32 -11.99 -11.86
N ALA A 53 -2.88 -11.21 -10.88
CA ALA A 53 -1.95 -10.08 -11.07
C ALA A 53 -0.65 -10.51 -11.79
N LYS A 54 -0.07 -11.64 -11.37
CA LYS A 54 1.18 -12.15 -11.93
C LYS A 54 1.03 -12.52 -13.41
N ILE A 55 -0.10 -13.11 -13.80
CA ILE A 55 -0.31 -13.53 -15.20
C ILE A 55 -0.79 -12.38 -16.07
N THR A 56 -1.69 -11.52 -15.58
CA THR A 56 -2.25 -10.41 -16.38
C THR A 56 -1.35 -9.19 -16.43
N GLY A 57 -0.36 -9.08 -15.53
CA GLY A 57 0.48 -7.89 -15.38
C GLY A 57 -0.23 -6.72 -14.70
N ALA A 58 -1.47 -6.91 -14.22
CA ALA A 58 -2.21 -5.89 -13.50
C ALA A 58 -1.57 -5.63 -12.12
N ASP A 59 -1.63 -4.37 -11.67
CA ASP A 59 -1.14 -3.99 -10.34
C ASP A 59 -1.95 -4.68 -9.22
N LEU A 60 -1.25 -5.38 -8.34
CA LEU A 60 -1.84 -6.17 -7.26
C LEU A 60 -2.71 -5.30 -6.33
N ASN A 61 -2.23 -4.11 -5.98
CA ASN A 61 -2.95 -3.20 -5.09
C ASN A 61 -4.24 -2.70 -5.74
N THR A 62 -4.18 -2.40 -7.04
CA THR A 62 -5.34 -2.00 -7.83
C THR A 62 -6.39 -3.10 -7.89
N LEU A 63 -5.99 -4.37 -8.07
CA LEU A 63 -6.94 -5.48 -8.03
C LEU A 63 -7.55 -5.68 -6.63
N ALA A 64 -6.74 -5.67 -5.58
CA ALA A 64 -7.19 -5.95 -4.22
C ALA A 64 -8.04 -4.81 -3.62
N TYR A 65 -7.56 -3.58 -3.73
CA TYR A 65 -8.05 -2.43 -2.98
C TYR A 65 -8.61 -1.31 -3.86
N GLY A 66 -8.24 -1.24 -5.14
CA GLY A 66 -8.66 -0.16 -6.05
C GLY A 66 -7.52 0.81 -6.35
N TYR A 67 -7.81 1.85 -7.14
CA TYR A 67 -6.75 2.77 -7.58
C TYR A 67 -6.16 3.51 -6.39
N ALA A 68 -4.87 3.83 -6.47
CA ALA A 68 -4.16 4.53 -5.40
C ALA A 68 -4.81 5.88 -5.01
N LEU A 69 -5.64 6.48 -5.87
CA LEU A 69 -6.43 7.67 -5.54
C LEU A 69 -7.60 7.36 -4.59
N ASP A 70 -8.24 6.19 -4.74
CA ASP A 70 -9.38 5.77 -3.90
C ASP A 70 -8.87 5.24 -2.54
N VAL A 71 -7.73 4.55 -2.54
CA VAL A 71 -7.05 4.10 -1.31
C VAL A 71 -6.41 5.27 -0.56
N LYS A 72 -6.06 6.36 -1.26
CA LYS A 72 -5.53 7.58 -0.64
C LYS A 72 -6.54 8.21 0.31
N GLU A 73 -7.83 8.31 -0.02
CA GLU A 73 -8.81 8.86 0.92
C GLU A 73 -8.91 8.00 2.19
N GLU A 74 -8.99 6.67 2.05
CA GLU A 74 -9.19 5.76 3.18
C GLU A 74 -7.93 5.58 4.05
N ALA A 75 -6.72 5.62 3.45
CA ALA A 75 -5.45 5.55 4.17
C ALA A 75 -5.05 6.90 4.79
N THR A 76 -5.43 8.03 4.18
CA THR A 76 -5.16 9.36 4.71
C THR A 76 -6.08 9.68 5.89
N GLU A 77 -7.32 9.16 5.92
CA GLU A 77 -8.20 9.26 7.09
C GLU A 77 -7.74 8.42 8.29
N ARG A 78 -6.99 7.32 8.07
CA ARG A 78 -6.28 6.64 9.16
C ARG A 78 -5.06 7.46 9.54
N LYS A 79 -5.30 8.52 10.32
CA LYS A 79 -4.35 9.26 11.16
C LYS A 79 -2.97 8.64 11.09
N LEU A 80 -2.10 9.20 10.26
CA LEU A 80 -0.69 8.90 10.27
C LEU A 80 -0.19 9.16 11.70
N ILE A 81 -0.10 8.12 12.53
CA ILE A 81 0.67 8.12 13.76
C ILE A 81 2.14 8.16 13.32
N THR A 82 2.59 9.29 12.76
CA THR A 82 3.92 9.44 12.15
C THR A 82 4.78 10.47 12.86
N SER A 83 4.20 11.28 13.73
CA SER A 83 4.95 12.10 14.67
C SER A 83 5.27 11.31 15.94
N ALA A 84 6.38 11.68 16.57
CA ALA A 84 6.88 11.04 17.78
C ALA A 84 5.92 11.14 18.99
N ASP A 85 4.90 11.99 18.93
CA ASP A 85 3.87 12.31 19.91
C ASP A 85 2.48 11.71 19.59
N GLY A 86 2.34 11.01 18.46
CA GLY A 86 1.17 10.20 18.14
C GLY A 86 0.03 10.91 17.40
N TYR A 87 0.20 12.17 17.00
CA TYR A 87 -0.77 12.91 16.19
C TYR A 87 -0.07 13.83 15.19
N THR A 88 -0.39 13.73 13.90
CA THR A 88 0.03 14.71 12.90
C THR A 88 -1.11 15.66 12.54
N ASP A 89 -0.83 16.95 12.55
CA ASP A 89 -1.69 17.98 11.98
C ASP A 89 -1.71 17.91 10.42
N GLU A 90 -2.59 18.71 9.82
CA GLU A 90 -2.77 18.79 8.37
C GLU A 90 -1.49 19.23 7.64
N GLU A 91 -0.74 20.17 8.21
CA GLU A 91 0.49 20.70 7.63
C GLU A 91 1.57 19.60 7.57
N THR A 92 1.76 18.89 8.67
CA THR A 92 2.68 17.75 8.78
C THR A 92 2.30 16.63 7.80
N THR A 93 1.00 16.35 7.68
CA THR A 93 0.46 15.35 6.74
C THR A 93 0.74 15.74 5.28
N ASN A 94 0.53 17.01 4.94
CA ASN A 94 0.81 17.55 3.61
C ASN A 94 2.31 17.52 3.29
N ALA A 95 3.17 17.89 4.24
CA ALA A 95 4.62 17.83 4.08
C ALA A 95 5.11 16.38 3.90
N HIS A 96 4.60 15.42 4.69
CA HIS A 96 4.88 14.00 4.54
C HIS A 96 4.56 13.51 3.13
N ASN A 97 3.33 13.79 2.67
CA ASN A 97 2.86 13.41 1.35
C ASN A 97 3.70 14.03 0.24
N PHE A 98 4.03 15.32 0.36
CA PHE A 98 4.90 16.02 -0.58
C PHE A 98 6.27 15.33 -0.71
N ILE A 99 6.90 14.99 0.41
CA ILE A 99 8.21 14.29 0.40
C ILE A 99 8.08 12.93 -0.28
N VAL A 100 7.10 12.11 0.13
CA VAL A 100 6.91 10.76 -0.41
C VAL A 100 6.69 10.77 -1.93
N TRP A 101 5.91 11.73 -2.43
CA TRP A 101 5.60 11.80 -3.86
C TRP A 101 6.76 12.32 -4.71
N ASN A 102 7.59 13.20 -4.16
CA ASN A 102 8.68 13.82 -4.90
C ASN A 102 10.03 13.11 -4.73
N ILE A 103 10.23 12.28 -3.70
CA ILE A 103 11.54 11.65 -3.47
C ILE A 103 12.03 10.81 -4.66
N ARG A 104 11.10 10.17 -5.39
CA ARG A 104 11.41 9.32 -6.55
C ARG A 104 11.88 10.10 -7.77
N THR A 105 11.62 11.41 -7.83
CA THR A 105 12.00 12.28 -8.96
C THR A 105 13.31 13.01 -8.71
N LEU A 106 13.92 12.83 -7.54
CA LEU A 106 15.19 13.45 -7.18
C LEU A 106 16.38 12.71 -7.76
N GLU A 107 17.51 13.41 -7.88
CA GLU A 107 18.76 12.77 -8.25
C GLU A 107 19.29 11.88 -7.12
N LYS A 108 20.12 10.91 -7.49
CA LYS A 108 20.72 9.95 -6.54
C LYS A 108 21.40 10.63 -5.35
N GLN A 109 22.11 11.74 -5.58
CA GLN A 109 22.84 12.43 -4.51
C GLN A 109 21.90 13.11 -3.52
N ASP A 110 20.79 13.66 -3.99
CA ASP A 110 19.78 14.30 -3.15
C ASP A 110 19.07 13.27 -2.28
N ILE A 111 18.72 12.11 -2.84
CA ILE A 111 18.14 10.99 -2.09
C ILE A 111 19.09 10.55 -0.96
N LEU A 112 20.40 10.45 -1.24
CA LEU A 112 21.40 10.10 -0.23
C LEU A 112 21.55 11.18 0.85
N ALA A 113 21.47 12.46 0.48
CA ALA A 113 21.50 13.56 1.43
C ALA A 113 20.28 13.54 2.36
N LEU A 114 19.07 13.35 1.81
CA LEU A 114 17.85 13.21 2.59
C LEU A 114 17.92 12.00 3.54
N ALA A 115 18.43 10.86 3.08
CA ALA A 115 18.60 9.68 3.93
C ALA A 115 19.50 9.95 5.14
N ARG A 116 20.60 10.70 4.95
CA ARG A 116 21.49 11.10 6.05
C ARG A 116 20.80 12.03 7.05
N GLN A 117 20.03 13.01 6.55
CA GLN A 117 19.27 13.94 7.39
C GLN A 117 18.22 13.19 8.23
N VAL A 118 17.45 12.31 7.60
CA VAL A 118 16.46 11.46 8.28
C VAL A 118 17.12 10.59 9.33
N SER A 119 18.27 9.99 9.02
CA SER A 119 19.03 9.19 9.99
C SER A 119 19.46 10.01 11.20
N ALA A 120 20.00 11.21 11.00
CA ALA A 120 20.45 12.08 12.09
C ALA A 120 19.30 12.49 13.02
N LEU A 121 18.17 12.93 12.43
CA LEU A 121 16.96 13.31 13.18
C LEU A 121 16.36 12.12 13.95
N SER A 122 16.37 10.93 13.34
CA SER A 122 15.86 9.70 13.96
C SER A 122 16.71 9.30 15.16
N SER A 123 18.04 9.32 15.02
CA SER A 123 18.98 9.04 16.11
C SER A 123 18.83 10.04 17.26
N TYR A 124 18.71 11.34 16.96
CA TYR A 124 18.51 12.37 17.97
C TYR A 124 17.19 12.20 18.73
N THR A 125 16.10 11.89 18.02
CA THR A 125 14.79 11.64 18.64
C THR A 125 14.87 10.43 19.57
N TYR A 126 15.50 9.34 19.11
CA TYR A 126 15.68 8.13 19.90
C TYR A 126 16.49 8.39 21.17
N SER A 127 17.64 9.06 21.06
CA SER A 127 18.46 9.40 22.23
C SER A 127 17.67 10.26 23.22
N THR A 128 16.97 11.28 22.73
CA THR A 128 16.16 12.17 23.58
C THR A 128 15.07 11.40 24.33
N LYS A 129 14.38 10.46 23.66
CA LYS A 129 13.38 9.59 24.30
C LYS A 129 13.99 8.69 25.37
N MET A 130 15.18 8.12 25.12
CA MET A 130 15.88 7.29 26.10
C MET A 130 16.35 8.09 27.31
N PHE A 131 16.87 9.31 27.11
CA PHE A 131 17.22 10.24 28.18
C PHE A 131 15.99 10.61 29.02
N MET A 132 14.86 10.99 28.39
CA MET A 132 13.62 11.29 29.10
C MET A 132 13.10 10.09 29.89
N LYS A 133 13.16 8.88 29.30
CA LYS A 133 12.76 7.65 30.00
C LYS A 133 13.63 7.38 31.23
N LYS A 134 14.95 7.53 31.12
CA LYS A 134 15.89 7.37 32.25
C LYS A 134 15.63 8.42 33.35
N ALA A 135 15.41 9.68 32.96
CA ALA A 135 15.09 10.75 33.89
C ALA A 135 13.76 10.53 34.64
N LEU A 136 12.77 9.93 33.97
CA LEU A 136 11.46 9.60 34.56
C LEU A 136 11.47 8.31 35.38
N SER A 137 12.40 7.38 35.13
CA SER A 137 12.51 6.11 35.88
C SER A 137 13.35 6.21 37.15
N GLY A 138 14.05 7.34 37.38
CA GLY A 138 14.82 7.57 38.61
C GLY A 138 16.04 6.66 38.79
N GLU A 139 16.47 5.98 37.73
CA GLU A 139 17.69 5.17 37.74
C GLU A 139 18.87 6.09 37.38
N GLU A 140 19.67 6.50 38.37
CA GLU A 140 20.99 7.13 38.13
C GLU A 140 22.01 6.08 37.67
#